data_AF-A0A8T3U6T1-F1
#
_entry.id   AF-A0A8T3U6T1-F1
#
_cell.length_a   1.000
_cell.length_b   1.000
_cell.length_c   1.000
_cell.angle_alpha   90.00
_cell.angle_beta   90.00
_cell.angle_gamma   90.00
#
_symmetry.space_group_name_H-M   'P 1'
#
loop_
_entity.id
_entity.type
_entity.pdbx_description
1 polymer ?
#
loop_
_entity_poly.entity_id
_entity_poly.type
_entity_poly.pdbx_seq_one_letter_code
_entity_poly.pdbx_strand_id
1 'polypeptide(L)' 'MADIEKKKRMLIVIKSVVKRQRGSFSLEKLKDEMNSKLKHRNFVNDLENKREIGEFINKMKSEKKLFKYHEEDTKYFYVH' A
#
# COMPACT_ATOMS: atom_id res chain seq x y z
N MET A 1 -12.97 10.18 17.39
CA MET A 1 -12.36 8.89 17.82
C MET A 1 -12.59 7.77 16.81
N ALA A 2 -13.82 7.58 16.28
CA ALA A 2 -14.13 6.55 15.28
C ALA A 2 -13.28 6.62 13.98
N ASP A 3 -12.96 7.83 13.50
CA ASP A 3 -12.18 8.03 12.27
C ASP A 3 -10.73 7.54 12.39
N ILE A 4 -10.08 7.80 13.54
CA ILE A 4 -8.70 7.35 13.82
C ILE A 4 -8.64 5.82 13.87
N GLU A 5 -9.64 5.19 14.48
CA GLU A 5 -9.69 3.73 14.58
C GLU A 5 -9.89 3.09 13.20
N LYS A 6 -10.78 3.67 12.37
CA LYS A 6 -10.97 3.27 10.98
C LYS A 6 -9.66 3.33 10.20
N LYS A 7 -8.94 4.47 10.27
CA LYS A 7 -7.63 4.62 9.61
C LYS A 7 -6.60 3.60 10.07
N LYS A 8 -6.51 3.33 11.38
CA LYS A 8 -5.62 2.28 11.91
C LYS A 8 -5.94 0.91 11.31
N ARG A 9 -7.22 0.55 11.22
CA ARG A 9 -7.65 -0.73 10.61
C ARG A 9 -7.30 -0.79 9.12
N MET A 10 -7.49 0.30 8.37
CA MET A 10 -7.08 0.38 6.96
C MET A 10 -5.57 0.17 6.80
N LEU A 11 -4.75 0.84 7.62
CA LEU A 11 -3.29 0.69 7.59
C LEU A 11 -2.84 -0.75 7.88
N ILE A 12 -3.51 -1.46 8.80
CA ILE A 12 -3.21 -2.87 9.07
C ILE A 12 -3.45 -3.72 7.81
N VAL A 13 -4.57 -3.49 7.11
CA VAL A 13 -4.89 -4.20 5.86
C VAL A 13 -3.85 -3.90 4.79
N ILE A 14 -3.54 -2.62 4.55
CA ILE A 14 -2.54 -2.17 3.57
C ILE A 14 -1.16 -2.80 3.86
N LYS A 15 -0.71 -2.72 5.12
CA LYS A 15 0.59 -3.28 5.54
C LYS A 15 0.64 -4.79 5.35
N SER A 16 -0.48 -5.49 5.52
CA SER A 16 -0.56 -6.94 5.30
C SER A 16 -0.32 -7.34 3.84
N VAL A 17 -0.67 -6.47 2.88
CA VAL A 17 -0.42 -6.72 1.45
C VAL A 17 1.06 -6.62 1.16
N VAL A 18 1.73 -5.54 1.58
CA VAL A 18 3.18 -5.36 1.35
C VAL A 18 3.98 -6.49 1.98
N LYS A 19 3.65 -6.91 3.20
CA LYS A 19 4.33 -8.01 3.89
C LYS A 19 4.25 -9.35 3.17
N ARG A 20 3.28 -9.53 2.27
CA ARG A 20 3.10 -10.76 1.51
C ARG A 20 3.76 -10.70 0.12
N GLN A 21 4.16 -9.51 -0.32
CA GLN A 21 4.85 -9.38 -1.59
C GLN A 21 6.21 -10.06 -1.50
N ARG A 22 6.51 -10.89 -2.49
CA ARG A 22 7.81 -11.53 -2.66
C ARG A 22 8.36 -11.12 -4.02
N GLY A 23 9.65 -10.81 -4.06
CA GLY A 23 10.32 -10.35 -5.28
C GLY A 23 9.87 -8.96 -5.72
N SER A 24 10.04 -8.67 -7.01
CA SER A 24 9.71 -7.37 -7.58
C SER A 24 8.26 -7.29 -8.05
N PHE A 25 7.63 -6.13 -7.85
CA PHE A 25 6.22 -5.86 -8.13
C PHE A 25 6.04 -4.46 -8.74
N SER A 26 4.99 -4.29 -9.55
CA SER A 26 4.56 -2.96 -10.00
C SER A 26 3.84 -2.24 -8.86
N LEU A 27 4.04 -0.92 -8.75
CA LEU A 27 3.27 -0.09 -7.83
C LEU A 27 1.78 -0.06 -8.16
N GLU A 28 1.42 -0.16 -9.43
CA GLU A 28 0.02 -0.19 -9.87
C GLU A 28 -0.66 -1.46 -9.35
N LYS A 29 -0.05 -2.61 -9.62
CA LYS A 29 -0.54 -3.91 -9.11
C LYS A 29 -0.64 -3.91 -7.58
N LEU A 30 0.34 -3.33 -6.89
CA LEU A 30 0.33 -3.22 -5.43
C LEU A 30 -0.86 -2.37 -4.93
N LYS A 31 -1.11 -1.22 -5.56
CA LYS A 31 -2.24 -0.33 -5.22
C LYS A 31 -3.58 -1.04 -5.43
N ASP A 32 -3.72 -1.78 -6.52
CA ASP A 32 -4.94 -2.51 -6.83
C ASP A 32 -5.19 -3.63 -5.83
N GLU A 33 -4.16 -4.40 -5.47
CA GLU A 33 -4.27 -5.43 -4.44
C GLU A 33 -4.64 -4.85 -3.06
N MET A 34 -4.05 -3.70 -2.69
CA MET A 34 -4.44 -2.98 -1.46
C MET A 34 -5.90 -2.55 -1.49
N ASN A 35 -6.35 -1.93 -2.60
CA ASN A 35 -7.74 -1.47 -2.72
C ASN A 35 -8.73 -2.65 -2.70
N SER A 36 -8.41 -3.74 -3.40
CA SER A 36 -9.20 -4.97 -3.37
C SER A 36 -9.33 -5.54 -1.95
N LYS A 37 -8.22 -5.60 -1.19
CA LYS A 37 -8.25 -6.07 0.20
C LYS A 37 -9.02 -5.15 1.14
N LEU A 38 -8.96 -3.84 0.94
CA LEU A 38 -9.76 -2.87 1.69
C LEU A 38 -11.26 -3.07 1.42
N LYS A 39 -11.66 -3.21 0.16
CA LYS A 39 -13.05 -3.51 -0.23
C LYS A 39 -13.57 -4.80 0.39
N HIS A 40 -12.76 -5.87 0.37
CA HIS A 40 -13.11 -7.15 1.02
C HIS A 40 -13.27 -7.05 2.54
N ARG A 41 -12.82 -5.96 3.16
CA ARG A 41 -12.97 -5.65 4.59
C ARG A 41 -14.01 -4.56 4.86
N ASN A 42 -14.91 -4.31 3.90
CA ASN A 42 -15.98 -3.30 3.94
C ASN A 42 -15.51 -1.83 3.94
N PHE A 43 -14.25 -1.56 3.57
CA PHE A 43 -13.82 -0.20 3.26
C PHE A 43 -14.17 0.10 1.80
N VAL A 44 -15.42 0.51 1.55
CA VAL A 44 -15.99 0.67 0.20
C VAL A 44 -15.74 2.04 -0.42
N ASN A 45 -15.25 3.02 0.34
CA ASN A 45 -14.95 4.35 -0.18
C ASN A 45 -13.67 4.35 -1.02
N ASP A 46 -13.83 4.27 -2.33
CA ASP A 46 -12.71 4.22 -3.27
C ASP A 46 -11.79 5.45 -3.22
N LEU A 47 -12.36 6.65 -3.02
CA LEU A 47 -11.57 7.88 -2.98
C LEU A 47 -10.66 7.90 -1.74
N GLU A 48 -11.24 7.57 -0.58
CA GLU A 48 -10.52 7.47 0.68
C GLU A 48 -9.45 6.37 0.63
N ASN A 49 -9.80 5.18 0.12
CA ASN A 49 -8.84 4.08 -0.04
C ASN A 49 -7.65 4.49 -0.90
N LYS A 50 -7.90 5.09 -2.08
CA LYS A 50 -6.83 5.54 -2.98
C LYS A 50 -5.91 6.57 -2.32
N ARG A 51 -6.49 7.51 -1.56
CA ARG A 51 -5.73 8.51 -0.81
C ARG A 51 -4.83 7.86 0.25
N GLU A 52 -5.39 7.03 1.11
CA GLU A 52 -4.64 6.37 2.21
C GLU A 52 -3.56 5.41 1.67
N ILE A 53 -3.85 4.68 0.59
CA ILE A 53 -2.85 3.87 -0.12
C ILE A 53 -1.72 4.74 -0.68
N GLY A 54 -2.05 5.86 -1.29
CA GLY A 54 -1.08 6.81 -1.85
C GLY A 54 -0.16 7.38 -0.76
N GLU A 55 -0.75 7.85 0.34
CA GLU A 55 0.00 8.36 1.51
C GLU A 55 0.92 7.27 2.09
N PHE A 56 0.45 6.04 2.20
CA PHE A 56 1.25 4.91 2.66
C PHE A 56 2.43 4.59 1.74
N ILE A 57 2.23 4.56 0.42
CA ILE A 57 3.32 4.32 -0.55
C ILE A 57 4.35 5.45 -0.51
N ASN A 58 3.90 6.70 -0.46
CA ASN A 58 4.79 7.85 -0.34
C ASN A 58 5.63 7.77 0.93
N LYS A 59 5.03 7.39 2.06
CA LYS A 59 5.75 7.15 3.31
C LYS A 59 6.80 6.05 3.15
N MET A 60 6.50 4.92 2.51
CA MET A 60 7.50 3.87 2.26
C MET A 60 8.67 4.36 1.40
N LYS A 61 8.41 5.21 0.41
CA LYS A 61 9.46 5.83 -0.42
C LYS A 61 10.34 6.76 0.42
N SER A 62 9.73 7.66 1.20
CA SER A 62 10.46 8.58 2.09
C SER A 62 11.27 7.86 3.17
N GLU A 63 10.76 6.74 3.69
CA GLU A 63 11.47 5.88 4.66
C GLU A 63 12.52 4.97 4.00
N LYS A 64 12.75 5.07 2.69
CA LYS A 64 13.65 4.19 1.92
C LYS A 64 13.38 2.70 2.18
N LYS A 65 12.12 2.29 2.14
CA LYS A 65 11.71 0.87 2.24
C LYS A 65 11.27 0.27 0.91
N LEU A 66 11.06 1.12 -0.09
CA LEU A 66 10.65 0.75 -1.42
C LEU A 66 11.78 1.06 -2.40
N PHE A 67 12.36 0.03 -3.00
CA PHE A 67 13.55 0.13 -3.84
C PHE A 67 13.28 -0.32 -5.26
N LYS A 68 14.09 0.17 -6.19
CA LYS A 68 14.21 -0.34 -7.56
C LYS A 68 15.67 -0.74 -7.80
N TYR A 69 15.94 -1.54 -8.83
CA TYR A 69 17.32 -1.82 -9.23
C TYR A 69 17.91 -0.63 -10.00
N HIS A 70 17.13 -0.06 -10.93
CA HIS A 70 17.46 1.14 -11.69
C HIS A 70 16.35 2.20 -11.58
N GLU A 71 16.69 3.48 -11.77
CA GLU A 71 15.71 4.57 -11.64
C GLU A 71 14.58 4.46 -12.69
N GLU A 72 14.94 4.01 -13.88
CA GLU A 72 14.07 3.77 -15.03
C GLU A 72 13.16 2.53 -14.89
N ASP A 73 13.44 1.64 -13.92
CA ASP A 73 12.63 0.45 -13.72
C ASP A 73 11.19 0.80 -13.33
N THR A 74 10.22 0.05 -13.82
CA THR A 74 8.82 0.17 -13.39
C THR A 74 8.48 -0.73 -12.20
N LYS A 75 9.39 -1.63 -11.84
CA LYS A 75 9.23 -2.62 -10.78
C LYS A 75 9.98 -2.20 -9.53
N TYR A 76 9.38 -2.47 -8.39
CA TYR A 76 9.90 -2.18 -7.06
C TYR A 76 9.99 -3.45 -6.23
N PHE A 77 10.83 -3.45 -5.21
CA PHE A 77 10.82 -4.47 -4.17
C PHE A 77 10.82 -3.80 -2.79
N TYR A 78 10.32 -4.54 -1.80
CA TYR A 78 10.22 -4.09 -0.42
C TYR A 78 11.26 -4.81 0.44
N VAL A 79 12.00 -4.06 1.25
CA VAL A 79 12.98 -4.60 2.20
C VAL A 79 12.36 -4.54 3.61
N HIS A 80 12.40 -5.66 4.33
CA HIS A 80 11.75 -5.84 5.64
C HIS A 80 12.51 -5.17 6.78
#